data_AF-A0A4R3GS97-F1
#
_entry.id   AF-A0A4R3GS97-F1
#
_cell.length_a   1.000
_cell.length_b   1.000
_cell.length_c   1.000
_cell.angle_alpha   90.00
_cell.angle_beta   90.00
_cell.angle_gamma   90.00
#
_symmetry.space_group_name_H-M   'P 1'
#
loop_
_entity.id
_entity.type
_entity.pdbx_description
1 polymer ?
#
loop_
_entity_poly.entity_id
_entity_poly.type
_entity_poly.pdbx_seq_one_letter_code
_entity_poly.pdbx_strand_id
1 'polypeptide(L)' 'MTNFKAEDEAIGTIILMEELFQSLVKSGIVPAAVMADVVRGAVARLDTTDHFGAGAAVRHYFESWLSK' A
#
# COMPACT_ATOMS: atom_id res chain seq x y z
N MET A 1 -5.94 -5.56 28.66
CA MET A 1 -5.48 -6.11 27.37
C MET A 1 -6.15 -5.31 26.28
N THR A 2 -5.39 -4.73 25.37
CA THR A 2 -5.96 -4.00 24.22
C THR A 2 -6.62 -5.03 23.32
N ASN A 3 -7.93 -4.93 23.10
CA ASN A 3 -8.62 -5.78 22.13
C ASN A 3 -8.27 -5.27 20.73
N PHE A 4 -7.44 -6.01 20.00
CA PHE A 4 -7.17 -5.75 18.60
C PHE A 4 -8.39 -6.15 17.76
N LYS A 5 -8.87 -5.24 16.91
CA LYS A 5 -9.89 -5.55 15.91
C LYS A 5 -9.21 -5.90 14.58
N ALA A 6 -9.90 -6.64 13.73
CA ALA A 6 -9.42 -6.96 12.38
C ALA A 6 -9.11 -5.69 11.56
N GLU A 7 -9.82 -4.59 11.81
CA GLU A 7 -9.54 -3.28 11.21
C GLU A 7 -8.17 -2.72 11.64
N ASP A 8 -7.82 -2.86 12.93
CA ASP A 8 -6.52 -2.42 13.46
C ASP A 8 -5.37 -3.22 12.85
N GLU A 9 -5.56 -4.53 12.66
CA GLU A 9 -4.58 -5.40 12.02
C GLU A 9 -4.39 -5.06 10.54
N ALA A 10 -5.47 -4.77 9.81
CA ALA A 10 -5.41 -4.35 8.42
C ALA A 10 -4.66 -3.01 8.25
N ILE A 11 -4.92 -2.04 9.13
CA ILE A 11 -4.21 -0.75 9.14
C ILE A 11 -2.73 -0.94 9.51
N GLY A 12 -2.43 -1.73 10.54
CA GLY A 12 -1.05 -2.00 10.92
C GLY A 12 -0.27 -2.67 9.78
N THR A 13 -0.89 -3.62 9.09
CA THR A 13 -0.29 -4.32 7.95
C THR A 13 -0.05 -3.38 6.77
N ILE A 14 -1.03 -2.54 6.39
CA ILE A 14 -0.87 -1.66 5.23
C ILE A 14 0.24 -0.62 5.44
N ILE A 15 0.38 -0.11 6.67
CA ILE A 15 1.47 0.80 7.05
C ILE A 15 2.82 0.08 7.00
N LEU A 16 2.91 -1.12 7.57
CA LEU A 16 4.17 -1.90 7.56
C LEU A 16 4.64 -2.21 6.14
N MET A 17 3.70 -2.47 5.22
CA MET A 17 4.02 -2.70 3.81
C MET A 17 4.54 -1.43 3.12
N GLU A 18 3.99 -0.26 3.44
CA GLU A 18 4.45 1.02 2.90
C GLU A 18 5.89 1.33 3.34
N GLU A 19 6.20 1.13 4.62
CA GLU A 19 7.55 1.26 5.18
C GLU A 19 8.55 0.28 4.55
N LEU A 20 8.11 -0.96 4.29
CA LEU A 20 8.92 -1.95 3.57
C LEU A 20 9.24 -1.46 2.15
N PHE A 21 8.25 -0.94 1.42
CA PHE A 21 8.47 -0.45 0.06
C PHE A 21 9.42 0.75 0.05
N GLN A 22 9.26 1.68 0.99
CA GLN A 22 10.22 2.77 1.15
C GLN A 22 11.63 2.26 1.43
N SER A 23 11.77 1.26 2.30
CA SER A 23 13.07 0.69 2.66
C SER A 23 13.75 0.02 1.48
N LEU A 24 13.02 -0.75 0.67
CA LEU A 24 13.53 -1.40 -0.53
C LEU A 24 14.00 -0.41 -1.60
N VAL A 25 13.31 0.73 -1.72
CA VAL A 25 13.69 1.80 -2.64
C VAL A 25 14.91 2.57 -2.10
N LYS A 26 14.92 2.92 -0.82
CA LYS A 26 16.06 3.60 -0.17
C LYS A 26 17.33 2.76 -0.19
N SER A 27 17.21 1.43 -0.09
CA SER A 27 18.35 0.51 -0.16
C SER A 27 18.84 0.25 -1.59
N GLY A 28 18.18 0.78 -2.61
CA GLY A 28 18.54 0.58 -4.02
C GLY A 28 18.21 -0.80 -4.57
N ILE A 29 17.44 -1.62 -3.85
CA ILE A 29 17.03 -2.96 -4.30
C ILE A 29 16.02 -2.83 -5.44
N VAL A 30 15.08 -1.89 -5.31
CA VAL A 30 14.04 -1.63 -6.32
C VAL A 30 14.09 -0.16 -6.73
N PRO A 31 14.11 0.15 -8.04
CA PRO A 31 13.96 1.53 -8.50
C PRO A 31 12.60 2.12 -8.10
N ALA A 32 12.58 3.39 -7.69
CA ALA A 32 11.34 4.05 -7.24
C ALA A 32 10.21 3.99 -8.28
N ALA A 33 10.53 4.14 -9.56
CA ALA A 33 9.55 4.05 -10.66
C ALA A 33 8.91 2.66 -10.75
N VAL A 34 9.71 1.59 -10.62
CA VAL A 34 9.21 0.21 -10.64
C VAL A 34 8.27 -0.03 -9.46
N MET A 35 8.60 0.48 -8.27
CA MET A 35 7.71 0.37 -7.10
C MET A 35 6.40 1.15 -7.31
N ALA A 36 6.47 2.35 -7.89
CA ALA A 36 5.28 3.14 -8.22
C ALA A 36 4.36 2.40 -9.22
N ASP A 37 4.93 1.75 -10.24
CA ASP A 37 4.17 0.93 -11.19
C ASP A 37 3.46 -0.25 -10.50
N VAL A 38 4.12 -0.91 -9.54
CA VAL A 38 3.50 -1.99 -8.74
C VAL A 38 2.31 -1.47 -7.95
N VAL A 39 2.43 -0.32 -7.29
CA VAL A 39 1.32 0.30 -6.54
C VAL A 39 0.17 0.67 -7.47
N ARG A 40 0.44 1.30 -8.62
CA ARG A 40 -0.60 1.65 -9.61
C ARG A 40 -1.31 0.40 -10.13
N GLY A 41 -0.57 -0.68 -10.41
CA GLY A 41 -1.14 -1.98 -10.81
C GLY A 41 -1.97 -2.65 -9.71
N ALA A 42 -1.61 -2.48 -8.43
CA ALA A 42 -2.43 -2.95 -7.32
C ALA A 42 -3.76 -2.19 -7.22
N VAL A 43 -3.73 -0.86 -7.31
CA VAL A 43 -4.95 -0.02 -7.31
C VAL A 43 -5.86 -0.39 -8.48
N ALA A 44 -5.32 -0.49 -9.69
CA ALA A 44 -6.12 -0.84 -10.87
C ALA A 44 -6.81 -2.21 -10.74
N ARG A 45 -6.15 -3.20 -10.12
CA ARG A 45 -6.76 -4.51 -9.84
C ARG A 45 -7.85 -4.41 -8.78
N LEU A 46 -7.62 -3.66 -7.69
CA LEU A 46 -8.62 -3.47 -6.64
C LEU A 46 -9.86 -2.74 -7.15
N ASP A 47 -9.71 -1.80 -8.08
CA ASP A 47 -10.84 -1.11 -8.72
C ASP A 47 -11.74 -2.05 -9.54
N THR A 48 -11.24 -3.24 -9.92
CA THR A 48 -12.06 -4.28 -10.61
C THR A 48 -12.74 -5.26 -9.65
N THR A 49 -12.55 -5.11 -8.34
CA THR A 49 -13.13 -5.98 -7.32
C THR A 49 -14.32 -5.31 -6.64
N ASP A 50 -15.22 -6.10 -6.05
CA ASP A 50 -16.32 -5.58 -5.21
C ASP A 50 -15.83 -5.02 -3.85
N HIS A 51 -14.51 -5.00 -3.61
CA HIS A 51 -13.88 -4.50 -2.39
C HIS A 51 -13.45 -3.03 -2.53
N PHE A 52 -14.41 -2.14 -2.81
CA PHE A 52 -14.17 -0.71 -3.00
C PHE A 52 -13.37 -0.06 -1.85
N GLY A 53 -13.60 -0.50 -0.61
CA GLY A 53 -12.86 -0.02 0.57
C GLY A 53 -11.36 -0.35 0.53
N ALA A 54 -10.97 -1.49 -0.05
CA ALA A 54 -9.56 -1.87 -0.19
C ALA A 54 -8.84 -0.98 -1.21
N GLY A 55 -9.50 -0.66 -2.33
CA GLY A 55 -8.97 0.29 -3.31
C GLY A 55 -8.78 1.69 -2.71
N ALA A 56 -9.76 2.17 -1.93
CA ALA A 56 -9.66 3.45 -1.22
C ALA A 56 -8.52 3.47 -0.20
N ALA A 57 -8.34 2.39 0.58
CA ALA A 57 -7.26 2.28 1.55
C ALA A 57 -5.88 2.34 0.88
N VAL A 58 -5.65 1.57 -0.19
CA VAL A 58 -4.37 1.62 -0.91
C VAL A 58 -4.10 3.00 -1.50
N ARG A 59 -5.11 3.66 -2.09
CA ARG A 59 -4.96 5.03 -2.61
C ARG A 59 -4.58 6.03 -1.51
N HIS A 60 -5.15 5.90 -0.32
CA HIS A 60 -4.85 6.78 0.81
C HIS A 60 -3.42 6.56 1.34
N TYR A 61 -3.09 5.33 1.71
CA TYR A 61 -1.80 5.05 2.36
C TYR A 61 -0.61 5.08 1.39
N PHE A 62 -0.84 4.84 0.09
CA PHE A 62 0.22 4.88 -0.93
C PHE A 62 0.12 6.10 -1.86
N GLU A 63 -0.55 7.19 -1.46
CA GLU A 63 -0.71 8.40 -2.27
C GLU A 63 0.63 8.96 -2.79
N SER A 64 1.67 8.91 -1.95
CA SER A 64 3.03 9.36 -2.29
C SER A 64 3.66 8.56 -3.44
N TRP A 65 3.19 7.34 -3.69
CA TRP A 65 3.65 6.48 -4.79
C TRP A 65 2.84 6.71 -6.06
N LEU A 66 1.58 7.12 -5.93
CA LEU A 66 0.70 7.42 -7.06
C LEU A 66 1.02 8.76 -7.73
N SER A 67 1.70 9.66 -7.00
CA SER A 67 2.12 10.99 -7.45
C SER A 67 3.56 11.06 -7.98
N LYS A 68 4.31 9.95 -7.91
CA LYS A 68 5.66 9.81 -8.51
C LYS A 68 5.57 9.38 -9.97
#